data_AF-A0A950FUK7-F1
#
_entry.id   AF-A0A950FUK7-F1
#
_cell.length_a   1.000
_cell.length_b   1.000
_cell.length_c   1.000
_cell.angle_alpha   90.00
_cell.angle_beta   90.00
_cell.angle_gamma   90.00
#
_symmetry.space_group_name_H-M   'P 1'
#
loop_
_entity.id
_entity.type
_entity.pdbx_description
1 polymer ?
#
loop_
_entity_poly.entity_id
_entity_poly.type
_entity_poly.pdbx_seq_one_letter_code
_entity_poly.pdbx_strand_id
1 'polypeptide(L)'
;MTTPRYRRSSVRAVLETMTQDHAVAAETHDALWAVLWNRRYDDVDEPLWLPDAAYSGILAFARVIDAETTLLALDAGETFLVFRASGEPPPIGSRVRILPASRERWRIAETIPLGLGIGLRFDDHTPVTENAWVAPLREGVHALRRLLDQRRERLTARRAQLGALNEPPSVEEIWREEISAISDRVALETEYTPQEHASLSRARAKGARSADEEERKIIAARKRRFAERGNEEIARFKEERWPAIRDAAAAEVRKYVDYRTEVVRLEDALQRIRTLSTRANNVATALDRIERAAFRIDTIAFEPARLEEAEYAEELLRTVELLHAAIPLRAHSNAGSFSAYRRPTAGPSVIPPRY
;
A
#
# COMPACT_ATOMS: atom_id res chain seq x y z
N MET A 1 26.24 -3.01 -31.70
CA MET A 1 25.65 -4.30 -32.10
C MET A 1 24.18 -4.04 -32.39
N THR A 2 23.77 -4.20 -33.66
CA THR A 2 22.38 -4.02 -34.09
C THR A 2 21.56 -5.23 -33.68
N THR A 3 20.63 -5.04 -32.75
CA THR A 3 19.64 -6.06 -32.38
C THR A 3 18.81 -6.40 -33.62
N PRO A 4 18.74 -7.67 -34.03
CA PRO A 4 17.94 -8.06 -35.18
C PRO A 4 16.45 -7.85 -34.84
N ARG A 5 15.74 -7.16 -35.74
CA ARG A 5 14.30 -6.86 -35.67
C ARG A 5 13.54 -7.74 -36.64
N TYR A 6 12.34 -8.16 -36.27
CA TYR A 6 11.49 -8.96 -37.14
C TYR A 6 10.94 -8.15 -38.30
N ARG A 7 11.54 -8.22 -39.49
CA ARG A 7 10.87 -7.68 -40.67
C ARG A 7 9.47 -8.30 -40.83
N ARG A 8 8.48 -7.52 -41.29
CA ARG A 8 7.08 -7.96 -41.53
C ARG A 8 6.91 -9.39 -42.06
N SER A 9 7.75 -9.82 -42.99
CA SER A 9 7.71 -11.16 -43.59
C SER A 9 8.26 -12.28 -42.70
N SER A 10 9.16 -12.02 -41.74
CA SER A 10 9.76 -13.04 -40.89
C SER A 10 8.88 -13.46 -39.71
N VAL A 11 8.00 -12.59 -39.21
CA VAL A 11 6.99 -12.97 -38.18
C VAL A 11 6.07 -14.08 -38.69
N ARG A 12 5.58 -13.94 -39.92
CA ARG A 12 4.73 -14.96 -40.56
C ARG A 12 5.47 -16.28 -40.74
N ALA A 13 6.73 -16.25 -41.19
CA ALA A 13 7.54 -17.44 -41.37
C ALA A 13 7.71 -18.21 -40.05
N VAL A 14 7.93 -17.50 -38.93
CA VAL A 14 8.00 -18.11 -37.60
C VAL A 14 6.65 -18.66 -37.15
N LEU A 15 5.55 -17.97 -37.43
CA LEU A 15 4.21 -18.50 -37.14
C LEU A 15 3.91 -19.79 -37.93
N GLU A 16 4.34 -19.84 -39.20
CA GLU A 16 4.21 -21.02 -40.07
C GLU A 16 5.11 -22.20 -39.61
N THR A 17 6.13 -21.98 -38.79
CA THR A 17 6.85 -23.08 -38.13
C THR A 17 6.21 -23.53 -36.81
N MET A 18 5.37 -22.68 -36.20
CA MET A 18 4.68 -22.97 -34.95
C MET A 18 3.35 -23.71 -35.17
N THR A 19 2.69 -23.52 -36.31
CA THR A 19 1.46 -24.23 -36.68
C THR A 19 1.50 -24.72 -38.12
N GLN A 20 0.95 -25.92 -38.35
CA GLN A 20 0.78 -26.47 -39.69
C GLN A 20 -0.44 -25.88 -40.42
N ASP A 21 -1.32 -25.16 -39.70
CA ASP A 21 -2.46 -24.47 -40.28
C ASP A 21 -2.05 -23.07 -40.76
N HIS A 22 -1.84 -22.94 -42.07
CA HIS A 22 -1.46 -21.68 -42.71
C HIS A 22 -2.50 -20.57 -42.55
N ALA A 23 -3.80 -20.90 -42.41
CA ALA A 23 -4.83 -19.89 -42.20
C ALA A 23 -4.70 -19.29 -40.79
N VAL A 24 -4.50 -20.12 -39.77
CA VAL A 24 -4.27 -19.69 -38.38
C VAL A 24 -3.00 -18.84 -38.26
N ALA A 25 -1.92 -19.24 -38.94
CA ALA A 25 -0.67 -18.48 -38.97
C ALA A 25 -0.87 -17.08 -39.60
N ALA A 26 -1.58 -17.00 -40.74
CA ALA A 26 -1.85 -15.73 -41.41
C ALA A 26 -2.76 -14.81 -40.59
N GLU A 27 -3.81 -15.36 -39.97
CA GLU A 27 -4.73 -14.58 -39.14
C GLU A 27 -4.06 -14.07 -37.85
N THR A 28 -3.24 -14.91 -37.22
CA THR A 28 -2.43 -14.53 -36.04
C THR A 28 -1.44 -13.42 -36.40
N HIS A 29 -0.79 -13.52 -37.56
CA HIS A 29 0.11 -12.50 -38.06
C HIS A 29 -0.62 -11.15 -38.25
N ASP A 30 -1.76 -11.16 -38.93
CA ASP A 30 -2.54 -9.95 -39.20
C ASP A 30 -3.00 -9.29 -37.88
N ALA A 31 -3.46 -10.09 -36.91
CA ALA A 31 -3.88 -9.62 -35.59
C ALA A 31 -2.70 -9.10 -34.74
N LEU A 32 -1.52 -9.72 -34.81
CA LEU A 32 -0.33 -9.22 -34.12
C LEU A 32 0.15 -7.88 -34.70
N TRP A 33 0.19 -7.78 -36.03
CA TRP A 33 0.46 -6.50 -36.70
C TRP A 33 -0.58 -5.45 -36.38
N ALA A 34 -1.81 -5.89 -36.10
CA ALA A 34 -2.85 -4.99 -35.70
C ALA A 34 -2.54 -4.28 -34.38
N VAL A 35 -2.15 -5.08 -33.39
CA VAL A 35 -1.74 -4.59 -32.08
C VAL A 35 -0.54 -3.66 -32.19
N LEU A 36 0.52 -4.05 -32.91
CA LEU A 36 1.71 -3.23 -33.07
C LEU A 36 1.39 -1.85 -33.63
N TRP A 37 0.59 -1.83 -34.69
CA TRP A 37 0.17 -0.61 -35.34
C TRP A 37 -0.63 0.30 -34.42
N ASN A 38 -1.66 -0.25 -33.76
CA ASN A 38 -2.49 0.48 -32.80
C ASN A 38 -1.67 1.02 -31.62
N ARG A 39 -0.58 0.34 -31.27
CA ARG A 39 0.35 0.74 -30.21
C ARG A 39 1.53 1.60 -30.70
N ARG A 40 1.53 2.00 -31.98
CA ARG A 40 2.56 2.84 -32.62
C ARG A 40 3.96 2.23 -32.59
N TYR A 41 4.04 0.91 -32.73
CA TYR A 41 5.28 0.21 -32.98
C TYR A 41 5.46 0.03 -34.48
N ASP A 42 6.60 0.49 -35.00
CA ASP A 42 6.99 0.27 -36.40
C ASP A 42 7.39 -1.18 -36.65
N ASP A 43 7.82 -1.90 -35.60
CA ASP A 43 8.34 -3.25 -35.70
C ASP A 43 8.25 -4.04 -34.38
N VAL A 44 8.42 -5.37 -34.45
CA VAL A 44 8.61 -6.27 -33.30
C VAL A 44 10.10 -6.55 -33.12
N ASP A 45 10.57 -6.55 -31.88
CA ASP A 45 11.89 -7.11 -31.60
C ASP A 45 11.84 -8.65 -31.68
N GLU A 46 12.89 -9.29 -32.21
CA GLU A 46 12.97 -10.76 -32.25
C GLU A 46 12.80 -11.37 -30.85
N PRO A 47 12.27 -12.61 -30.72
CA PRO A 47 12.20 -13.28 -29.45
C PRO A 47 13.62 -13.34 -28.94
N LEU A 48 13.85 -12.68 -27.82
CA LEU A 48 14.99 -13.02 -27.02
C LEU A 48 14.77 -14.51 -26.69
N TRP A 49 15.66 -15.38 -27.16
CA TRP A 49 15.64 -16.79 -26.80
C TRP A 49 16.06 -17.00 -25.33
N LEU A 50 16.52 -15.91 -24.70
CA LEU A 50 16.89 -15.74 -23.30
C LEU A 50 16.49 -14.33 -22.81
N PRO A 51 15.21 -13.97 -22.60
CA PRO A 51 14.88 -12.80 -21.82
C PRO A 51 15.51 -12.96 -20.45
N ASP A 52 16.31 -11.97 -20.05
CA ASP A 52 16.61 -11.78 -18.64
C ASP A 52 15.29 -11.78 -17.87
N ALA A 53 15.26 -12.40 -16.68
CA ALA A 53 14.06 -12.58 -15.84
C ALA A 53 13.44 -11.26 -15.30
N ALA A 54 13.73 -10.13 -15.95
CA ALA A 54 13.46 -8.76 -15.53
C ALA A 54 12.33 -8.08 -16.34
N TYR A 55 11.80 -8.68 -17.41
CA TYR A 55 10.76 -8.01 -18.21
C TYR A 55 9.39 -8.06 -17.54
N SER A 56 8.81 -6.87 -17.35
CA SER A 56 7.43 -6.66 -16.90
C SER A 56 6.74 -5.62 -17.77
N GLY A 57 5.45 -5.79 -18.03
CA GLY A 57 4.72 -4.89 -18.90
C GLY A 57 3.22 -5.16 -18.90
N ILE A 58 2.53 -4.58 -19.88
CA ILE A 58 1.10 -4.79 -20.12
C ILE A 58 0.94 -5.87 -21.21
N LEU A 59 0.20 -6.92 -20.90
CA LEU A 59 -0.13 -7.94 -21.90
C LEU A 59 -1.02 -7.30 -22.98
N ALA A 60 -0.54 -7.24 -24.21
CA ALA A 60 -1.19 -6.54 -25.32
C ALA A 60 -1.74 -7.48 -26.40
N PHE A 61 -1.30 -8.73 -26.42
CA PHE A 61 -1.78 -9.73 -27.36
C PHE A 61 -1.72 -11.11 -26.71
N ALA A 62 -2.76 -11.90 -26.92
CA ALA A 62 -2.83 -13.28 -26.50
C ALA A 62 -3.63 -14.08 -27.50
N ARG A 63 -3.04 -15.11 -28.08
CA ARG A 63 -3.72 -15.98 -29.04
C ARG A 63 -3.27 -17.43 -28.87
N VAL A 64 -4.24 -18.30 -28.62
CA VAL A 64 -4.03 -19.75 -28.62
C VAL A 64 -3.85 -20.20 -30.07
N ILE A 65 -2.72 -20.84 -30.34
CA ILE A 65 -2.34 -21.31 -31.68
C ILE A 65 -2.71 -22.79 -31.83
N ASP A 66 -2.42 -23.59 -30.79
CA ASP A 66 -2.77 -25.00 -30.68
C ASP A 66 -2.98 -25.37 -29.20
N ALA A 67 -3.22 -26.65 -28.90
CA ALA A 67 -3.49 -27.14 -27.55
C ALA A 67 -2.34 -26.90 -26.54
N GLU A 68 -1.10 -26.73 -26.98
CA GLU A 68 0.06 -26.53 -26.13
C GLU A 68 0.68 -25.12 -26.25
N THR A 69 0.29 -24.37 -27.27
CA THR A 69 0.99 -23.17 -27.72
C THR A 69 0.09 -21.97 -27.70
N THR A 70 0.46 -20.99 -26.89
CA THR A 70 -0.11 -19.65 -26.93
C THR A 70 0.97 -18.66 -27.34
N LEU A 71 0.66 -17.82 -28.32
CA LEU A 71 1.49 -16.68 -28.67
C LEU A 71 1.05 -15.48 -27.83
N LEU A 72 2.01 -14.88 -27.13
CA LEU A 72 1.76 -13.74 -26.25
C LEU A 72 2.64 -12.57 -26.67
N ALA A 73 2.11 -11.37 -26.54
CA ALA A 73 2.89 -10.15 -26.71
C ALA A 73 2.74 -9.18 -25.54
N LEU A 74 3.87 -8.67 -25.08
CA LEU A 74 4.03 -7.79 -23.94
C LEU A 74 4.50 -6.43 -24.42
N ASP A 75 3.80 -5.37 -24.02
CA ASP A 75 4.30 -4.01 -24.14
C ASP A 75 5.06 -3.62 -22.86
N ALA A 76 6.38 -3.49 -22.98
CA ALA A 76 7.27 -3.04 -21.91
C ALA A 76 7.53 -1.51 -21.95
N GLY A 77 6.83 -0.78 -22.82
CA GLY A 77 6.91 0.67 -23.01
C GLY A 77 7.93 1.10 -24.06
N GLU A 78 9.15 0.57 -23.97
CA GLU A 78 10.22 0.85 -24.95
C GLU A 78 10.29 -0.20 -26.06
N THR A 79 9.92 -1.43 -25.73
CA THR A 79 10.01 -2.62 -26.59
C THR A 79 8.70 -3.40 -26.56
N PHE A 80 8.40 -4.04 -27.69
CA PHE A 80 7.25 -4.93 -27.82
C PHE A 80 7.77 -6.34 -28.01
N LEU A 81 7.57 -7.18 -26.99
CA LEU A 81 8.13 -8.52 -26.92
C LEU A 81 7.08 -9.54 -27.30
N VAL A 82 7.39 -10.44 -28.24
CA VAL A 82 6.52 -11.55 -28.64
C VAL A 82 7.21 -12.87 -28.32
N PHE A 83 6.51 -13.78 -27.67
CA PHE A 83 7.08 -15.06 -27.27
C PHE A 83 6.04 -16.18 -27.17
N ARG A 84 6.55 -17.40 -27.21
CA ARG A 84 5.77 -18.62 -27.00
C ARG A 84 5.60 -18.90 -25.51
N ALA A 85 4.37 -19.12 -25.09
CA ALA A 85 4.05 -19.56 -23.74
C ALA A 85 3.13 -20.78 -23.76
N SER A 86 3.11 -21.48 -22.62
CA SER A 86 2.20 -22.59 -22.36
C SER A 86 1.23 -22.20 -21.25
N GLY A 87 0.00 -22.71 -21.33
CA GLY A 87 -1.07 -22.44 -20.35
C GLY A 87 -2.03 -21.35 -20.81
N GLU A 88 -3.05 -21.11 -19.98
CA GLU A 88 -4.07 -20.10 -20.25
C GLU A 88 -3.50 -18.69 -20.08
N PRO A 89 -3.67 -17.80 -21.07
CA PRO A 89 -3.15 -16.44 -20.98
C PRO A 89 -4.00 -15.59 -20.01
N PRO A 90 -3.37 -14.69 -19.24
CA PRO A 90 -4.11 -13.67 -18.49
C PRO A 90 -4.94 -12.76 -19.43
N PRO A 91 -5.93 -12.02 -18.90
CA PRO A 91 -6.67 -11.05 -19.69
C PRO A 91 -5.74 -9.99 -20.32
N ILE A 92 -6.01 -9.61 -21.57
CA ILE A 92 -5.32 -8.50 -22.24
C ILE A 92 -5.53 -7.22 -21.41
N GLY A 93 -4.47 -6.43 -21.22
CA GLY A 93 -4.45 -5.25 -20.35
C GLY A 93 -3.94 -5.53 -18.92
N SER A 94 -3.81 -6.80 -18.53
CA SER A 94 -3.24 -7.17 -17.24
C SER A 94 -1.74 -6.86 -17.18
N ARG A 95 -1.24 -6.53 -15.98
CA ARG A 95 0.19 -6.36 -15.77
C ARG A 95 0.81 -7.71 -15.51
N VAL A 96 1.81 -8.07 -16.30
CA VAL A 96 2.43 -9.38 -16.25
C VAL A 96 3.96 -9.28 -16.18
N ARG A 97 4.57 -10.36 -15.70
CA ARG A 97 6.02 -10.56 -15.67
C ARG A 97 6.39 -11.85 -16.38
N ILE A 98 7.48 -11.81 -17.14
CA ILE A 98 8.04 -12.99 -17.81
C ILE A 98 8.94 -13.74 -16.82
N LEU A 99 8.70 -15.06 -16.69
CA LEU A 99 9.48 -15.97 -15.87
C LEU A 99 10.10 -17.07 -16.74
N PRO A 100 11.34 -17.51 -16.45
CA PRO A 100 11.94 -18.65 -17.13
C PRO A 100 11.15 -19.94 -16.80
N ALA A 101 10.95 -20.82 -17.78
CA ALA A 101 10.28 -22.11 -17.57
C ALA A 101 11.11 -23.31 -18.02
N SER A 102 11.43 -23.42 -19.31
CA SER A 102 12.27 -24.50 -19.88
C SER A 102 12.93 -24.04 -21.18
N ARG A 103 13.89 -24.80 -21.75
CA ARG A 103 14.47 -24.50 -23.08
C ARG A 103 13.33 -24.26 -24.07
N GLU A 104 13.19 -23.02 -24.53
CA GLU A 104 12.21 -22.56 -25.55
C GLU A 104 10.77 -22.27 -25.08
N ARG A 105 10.44 -22.36 -23.78
CA ARG A 105 9.11 -21.95 -23.27
C ARG A 105 9.22 -20.97 -22.09
N TRP A 106 8.41 -19.92 -22.14
CA TRP A 106 8.30 -18.91 -21.08
C TRP A 106 7.00 -19.09 -20.29
N ARG A 107 7.06 -18.77 -19.00
CA ARG A 107 5.88 -18.66 -18.15
C ARG A 107 5.54 -17.20 -17.97
N ILE A 108 4.25 -16.89 -18.01
CA ILE A 108 3.76 -15.58 -17.62
C ILE A 108 3.23 -15.67 -16.19
N ALA A 109 3.70 -14.78 -15.33
CA ALA A 109 3.07 -14.52 -14.05
C ALA A 109 2.22 -13.25 -14.17
N GLU A 110 0.92 -13.38 -13.97
CA GLU A 110 0.06 -12.24 -13.76
C GLU A 110 0.42 -11.59 -12.42
N THR A 111 0.80 -10.31 -12.48
CA THR A 111 1.16 -9.53 -11.28
C THR A 111 -0.01 -8.70 -10.80
N ILE A 112 -0.78 -8.15 -11.73
CA ILE A 112 -1.99 -7.39 -11.44
C ILE A 112 -3.02 -7.71 -12.54
N PRO A 113 -4.13 -8.39 -12.21
CA PRO A 113 -5.19 -8.68 -13.17
C PRO A 113 -5.92 -7.41 -13.58
N LEU A 114 -6.33 -7.34 -14.84
CA LEU A 114 -7.34 -6.40 -15.28
C LEU A 114 -8.69 -6.80 -14.67
N GLY A 115 -9.28 -5.90 -13.89
CA GLY A 115 -10.53 -6.17 -13.17
C GLY A 115 -11.79 -5.78 -13.93
N LEU A 116 -12.92 -5.80 -13.22
CA LEU A 116 -14.25 -5.39 -13.69
C LEU A 116 -14.74 -6.15 -14.94
N GLY A 117 -14.25 -7.38 -15.16
CA GLY A 117 -14.60 -8.20 -16.32
C GLY A 117 -14.29 -7.53 -17.68
N ILE A 118 -13.30 -6.62 -17.70
CA ILE A 118 -12.98 -5.86 -18.90
C ILE A 118 -12.32 -6.77 -19.94
N GLY A 119 -12.96 -6.88 -21.10
CA GLY A 119 -12.41 -7.54 -22.29
C GLY A 119 -11.75 -6.51 -23.21
N LEU A 120 -10.47 -6.22 -22.97
CA LEU A 120 -9.71 -5.23 -23.74
C LEU A 120 -9.22 -5.81 -25.08
N ARG A 121 -9.36 -5.05 -26.16
CA ARG A 121 -8.89 -5.45 -27.49
C ARG A 121 -8.01 -4.42 -28.15
N PHE A 122 -6.91 -4.90 -28.72
CA PHE A 122 -5.96 -4.10 -29.48
C PHE A 122 -5.80 -4.58 -30.94
N ASP A 123 -6.45 -5.67 -31.30
CA ASP A 123 -6.29 -6.40 -32.56
C ASP A 123 -7.26 -5.95 -33.67
N ASP A 124 -8.15 -4.99 -33.38
CA ASP A 124 -9.09 -4.42 -34.36
C ASP A 124 -8.70 -3.00 -34.79
N HIS A 125 -8.92 -2.69 -36.05
CA HIS A 125 -8.59 -1.43 -36.73
C HIS A 125 -9.79 -0.61 -37.15
N THR A 126 -11.00 -1.09 -36.85
CA THR A 126 -12.20 -0.35 -37.18
C THR A 126 -12.12 1.08 -36.60
N PRO A 127 -12.40 2.11 -37.41
CA PRO A 127 -12.26 3.51 -37.01
C PRO A 127 -13.35 3.98 -36.02
N VAL A 128 -14.28 3.10 -35.63
CA VAL A 128 -15.35 3.43 -34.70
C VAL A 128 -14.84 3.21 -33.29
N THR A 129 -14.45 4.30 -32.65
CA THR A 129 -14.17 4.31 -31.22
C THR A 129 -15.49 4.35 -30.45
N GLU A 130 -15.85 3.26 -29.78
CA GLU A 130 -16.94 3.26 -28.81
C GLU A 130 -16.39 3.58 -27.42
N ASN A 131 -16.48 4.86 -27.02
CA ASN A 131 -16.05 5.34 -25.70
C ASN A 131 -17.17 5.38 -24.65
N ALA A 132 -18.37 4.87 -24.98
CA ALA A 132 -19.54 4.94 -24.09
C ALA A 132 -19.30 4.29 -22.72
N TRP A 133 -18.43 3.27 -22.66
CA TRP A 133 -18.06 2.57 -21.43
C TRP A 133 -17.26 3.42 -20.43
N VAL A 134 -16.63 4.52 -20.87
CA VAL A 134 -15.86 5.42 -19.99
C VAL A 134 -16.79 6.20 -19.06
N ALA A 135 -17.98 6.58 -19.53
CA ALA A 135 -18.92 7.38 -18.75
C ALA A 135 -19.40 6.68 -17.46
N PRO A 136 -19.84 5.40 -17.48
CA PRO A 136 -20.15 4.65 -16.26
C PRO A 136 -18.99 4.59 -15.26
N LEU A 137 -17.75 4.38 -15.74
CA LEU A 137 -16.57 4.35 -14.86
C LEU A 137 -16.30 5.73 -14.24
N ARG A 138 -16.45 6.81 -15.01
CA ARG A 138 -16.32 8.19 -14.54
C ARG A 138 -17.34 8.50 -13.46
N GLU A 139 -18.61 8.16 -13.70
CA GLU A 139 -19.68 8.28 -12.72
C GLU A 139 -19.39 7.46 -11.45
N GLY A 140 -18.89 6.24 -11.62
CA GLY A 140 -18.44 5.37 -10.54
C GLY A 140 -17.35 5.99 -9.67
N VAL A 141 -16.31 6.55 -10.30
CA VAL A 141 -15.23 7.25 -9.58
C VAL A 141 -15.75 8.49 -8.85
N HIS A 142 -16.68 9.24 -9.45
CA HIS A 142 -17.33 10.36 -8.77
C HIS A 142 -18.19 9.91 -7.59
N ALA A 143 -18.92 8.80 -7.72
CA ALA A 143 -19.69 8.22 -6.62
C ALA A 143 -18.78 7.76 -5.49
N LEU A 144 -17.68 7.08 -5.81
CA LEU A 144 -16.66 6.68 -4.82
C LEU A 144 -16.09 7.88 -4.08
N ARG A 145 -15.77 8.98 -4.77
CA ARG A 145 -15.29 10.22 -4.13
C ARG A 145 -16.31 10.75 -3.11
N ARG A 146 -17.60 10.80 -3.47
CA ARG A 146 -18.67 11.22 -2.54
C ARG A 146 -18.74 10.30 -1.31
N LEU A 147 -18.65 8.98 -1.51
CA LEU A 147 -18.64 8.02 -0.40
C LEU A 147 -17.44 8.22 0.52
N LEU A 148 -16.24 8.45 -0.03
CA LEU A 148 -15.03 8.71 0.73
C LEU A 148 -15.13 10.03 1.51
N ASP A 149 -15.68 11.08 0.92
CA ASP A 149 -15.90 12.37 1.61
C ASP A 149 -16.87 12.22 2.78
N GLN A 150 -18.02 11.56 2.57
CA GLN A 150 -18.97 11.26 3.64
C GLN A 150 -18.34 10.42 4.76
N ARG A 151 -17.53 9.42 4.40
CA ARG A 151 -16.83 8.59 5.40
C ARG A 151 -15.80 9.39 6.18
N ARG A 152 -15.05 10.28 5.51
CA ARG A 152 -14.10 11.19 6.14
C ARG A 152 -14.79 12.12 7.13
N GLU A 153 -15.92 12.72 6.75
CA GLU A 153 -16.71 13.58 7.63
C GLU A 153 -17.20 12.82 8.87
N ARG A 154 -17.74 11.61 8.70
CA ARG A 154 -18.16 10.75 9.82
C ARG A 154 -17.02 10.44 10.78
N LEU A 155 -15.83 10.06 10.26
CA LEU A 155 -14.67 9.78 11.10
C LEU A 155 -14.13 11.03 11.79
N THR A 156 -14.15 12.18 11.10
CA THR A 156 -13.72 13.47 11.68
C THR A 156 -14.67 13.90 12.80
N ALA A 157 -15.98 13.78 12.60
CA ALA A 157 -16.99 14.01 13.63
C ALA A 157 -16.80 13.06 14.82
N ARG A 158 -16.55 11.77 14.56
CA ARG A 158 -16.26 10.79 15.62
C ARG A 158 -14.99 11.14 16.40
N ARG A 159 -13.92 11.57 15.70
CA ARG A 159 -12.67 12.00 16.34
C ARG A 159 -12.88 13.24 17.21
N ALA A 160 -13.72 14.19 16.78
CA ALA A 160 -14.07 15.36 17.56
C ALA A 160 -14.91 15.00 18.80
N GLN A 161 -15.84 14.04 18.69
CA GLN A 161 -16.66 13.56 19.81
C GLN A 161 -15.85 12.87 20.92
N LEU A 162 -14.71 12.26 20.60
CA LEU A 162 -13.84 11.65 21.61
C LEU A 162 -13.20 12.67 22.55
N GLY A 163 -13.20 13.96 22.20
CA GLY A 163 -12.55 15.00 22.98
C GLY A 163 -11.04 14.83 23.08
N ALA A 164 -10.44 15.57 24.01
CA ALA A 164 -9.04 15.40 24.42
C ALA A 164 -9.03 14.83 25.83
N LEU A 165 -8.37 13.68 26.00
CA LEU A 165 -8.09 13.10 27.30
C LEU A 165 -6.60 13.28 27.62
N ASN A 166 -6.29 13.85 28.77
CA ASN A 166 -4.92 13.99 29.23
C ASN A 166 -4.37 12.62 29.67
N GLU A 167 -3.07 12.42 29.50
CA GLU A 167 -2.39 11.24 30.02
C GLU A 167 -2.45 11.26 31.55
N PRO A 168 -3.06 10.23 32.19
CA PRO A 168 -3.08 10.16 33.64
C PRO A 168 -1.67 9.86 34.18
N PRO A 169 -1.35 10.32 35.39
CA PRO A 169 -0.08 9.96 36.03
C PRO A 169 0.01 8.44 36.21
N SER A 170 1.23 7.92 36.09
CA SER A 170 1.49 6.50 36.31
C SER A 170 1.24 6.12 37.78
N VAL A 171 0.89 4.85 38.02
CA VAL A 171 0.71 4.31 39.37
C VAL A 171 1.98 4.52 40.23
N GLU A 172 3.16 4.48 39.60
CA GLU A 172 4.43 4.72 40.28
C GLU A 172 4.64 6.19 40.68
N GLU A 173 4.20 7.14 39.85
CA GLU A 173 4.23 8.57 40.21
C GLU A 173 3.30 8.87 41.37
N ILE A 174 2.07 8.34 41.33
CA ILE A 174 1.10 8.50 42.43
C ILE A 174 1.65 7.88 43.73
N TRP A 175 2.26 6.69 43.64
CA TRP A 175 2.93 6.05 44.78
C TRP A 175 4.03 6.94 45.37
N ARG A 176 4.90 7.49 44.51
CA ARG A 176 6.00 8.36 44.95
C ARG A 176 5.48 9.64 45.61
N GLU A 177 4.44 10.26 45.06
CA GLU A 177 3.82 11.45 45.63
C GLU A 177 3.22 11.18 47.01
N GLU A 178 2.47 10.09 47.17
CA GLU A 178 1.88 9.73 48.48
C GLU A 178 2.95 9.37 49.52
N ILE A 179 4.01 8.65 49.14
CA ILE A 179 5.13 8.33 50.04
C ILE A 179 5.93 9.57 50.43
N SER A 180 6.11 10.52 49.50
CA SER A 180 6.71 11.81 49.81
C SER A 180 5.87 12.57 50.83
N ALA A 181 4.55 12.64 50.63
CA ALA A 181 3.63 13.31 51.55
C ALA A 181 3.60 12.66 52.94
N ILE A 182 3.75 11.33 53.04
CA ILE A 182 3.92 10.62 54.32
C ILE A 182 5.25 11.01 54.96
N SER A 183 6.33 11.02 54.19
CA SER A 183 7.66 11.37 54.67
C SER A 183 7.70 12.81 55.22
N ASP A 184 7.09 13.76 54.54
CA ASP A 184 7.00 15.16 54.96
C ASP A 184 6.20 15.31 56.27
N ARG A 185 5.09 14.59 56.39
CA ARG A 185 4.28 14.57 57.62
C ARG A 185 5.04 13.97 58.80
N VAL A 186 5.71 12.84 58.59
CA VAL A 186 6.52 12.19 59.64
C VAL A 186 7.71 13.05 60.02
N ALA A 187 8.30 13.80 59.08
CA ALA A 187 9.39 14.74 59.36
C ALA A 187 8.95 15.84 60.34
N LEU A 188 7.72 16.35 60.17
CA LEU A 188 7.09 17.32 61.08
C LEU A 188 6.75 16.70 62.44
N GLU A 189 6.15 15.50 62.47
CA GLU A 189 5.81 14.79 63.72
C GLU A 189 7.04 14.42 64.56
N THR A 190 8.19 14.20 63.90
CA THR A 190 9.45 13.76 64.53
C THR A 190 10.50 14.86 64.58
N GLU A 191 10.07 16.13 64.57
CA GLU A 191 10.96 17.25 64.85
C GLU A 191 11.65 17.13 66.22
N TYR A 192 12.73 17.89 66.40
CA TYR A 192 13.41 17.93 67.69
C TYR A 192 12.48 18.52 68.74
N THR A 193 12.36 17.83 69.86
CA THR A 193 11.63 18.35 71.01
C THR A 193 12.35 19.59 71.57
N PRO A 194 11.64 20.47 72.31
CA PRO A 194 12.28 21.62 72.96
C PRO A 194 13.44 21.23 73.89
N GLN A 195 13.34 20.06 74.53
CA GLN A 195 14.38 19.52 75.39
C GLN A 195 15.60 19.03 74.61
N GLU A 196 15.41 18.40 73.44
CA GLU A 196 16.49 18.00 72.54
C GLU A 196 17.18 19.21 71.90
N HIS A 197 16.42 20.25 71.55
CA HIS A 197 16.98 21.52 71.09
C HIS A 197 17.83 22.19 72.18
N ALA A 198 17.35 22.24 73.42
CA ALA A 198 18.11 22.79 74.54
C ALA A 198 19.37 21.96 74.86
N SER A 199 19.33 20.63 74.68
CA SER A 199 20.49 19.75 74.87
C SER A 199 21.50 19.87 73.73
N LEU A 200 21.06 19.99 72.47
CA LEU A 200 21.93 20.27 71.32
C LEU A 200 22.63 21.62 71.46
N SER A 201 21.92 22.66 71.89
CA SER A 201 22.50 23.99 72.13
C SER A 201 23.54 23.96 73.25
N ARG A 202 23.30 23.21 74.34
CA ARG A 202 24.25 23.04 75.44
C ARG A 202 25.47 22.19 75.05
N ALA A 203 25.27 21.14 74.25
CA ALA A 203 26.36 20.31 73.74
C ALA A 203 27.31 21.12 72.86
N ARG A 204 26.78 21.92 71.92
CA ARG A 204 27.57 22.81 71.04
C ARG A 204 28.40 23.86 71.79
N ALA A 205 27.96 24.28 72.98
CA ALA A 205 28.67 25.24 73.82
C ALA A 205 29.86 24.63 74.60
N LYS A 206 29.95 23.30 74.78
CA LYS A 206 30.96 22.63 75.62
C LYS A 206 32.26 22.18 74.90
N GLY A 207 32.37 22.40 73.59
CA GLY A 207 33.58 22.12 72.81
C GLY A 207 33.65 20.71 72.17
N ALA A 208 34.42 20.62 71.08
CA ALA A 208 34.27 19.67 69.96
C ALA A 208 34.22 18.16 70.29
N ARG A 209 34.88 17.67 71.35
CA ARG A 209 34.96 16.21 71.61
C ARG A 209 33.77 15.62 72.37
N SER A 210 33.20 16.33 73.35
CA SER A 210 32.02 15.82 74.09
C SER A 210 30.70 16.20 73.44
N ALA A 211 30.69 17.33 72.71
CA ALA A 211 29.57 17.79 71.92
C ALA A 211 29.17 16.77 70.83
N ASP A 212 30.18 16.18 70.17
CA ASP A 212 30.01 15.25 69.06
C ASP A 212 29.23 13.98 69.43
N GLU A 213 29.48 13.42 70.62
CA GLU A 213 28.86 12.15 71.02
C GLU A 213 27.40 12.34 71.43
N GLU A 214 27.10 13.44 72.12
CA GLU A 214 25.75 13.78 72.57
C GLU A 214 24.88 14.28 71.40
N GLU A 215 25.45 15.06 70.49
CA GLU A 215 24.81 15.45 69.23
C GLU A 215 24.50 14.23 68.35
N ARG A 216 25.45 13.30 68.18
CA ARG A 216 25.21 12.04 67.46
C ARG A 216 24.10 11.20 68.11
N LYS A 217 24.04 11.12 69.45
CA LYS A 217 22.98 10.40 70.16
C LYS A 217 21.60 11.00 69.90
N ILE A 218 21.47 12.33 69.98
CA ILE A 218 20.19 13.03 69.75
C ILE A 218 19.77 12.91 68.27
N ILE A 219 20.69 13.09 67.33
CA ILE A 219 20.42 12.91 65.90
C ILE A 219 20.02 11.46 65.59
N ALA A 220 20.72 10.48 66.16
CA ALA A 220 20.41 9.06 65.96
C ALA A 220 19.05 8.68 66.56
N ALA A 221 18.71 9.21 67.73
CA ALA A 221 17.40 9.01 68.35
C ALA A 221 16.27 9.58 67.48
N ARG A 222 16.43 10.82 66.95
CA ARG A 222 15.48 11.40 66.00
C ARG A 222 15.36 10.56 64.73
N LYS A 223 16.48 10.16 64.13
CA LYS A 223 16.51 9.31 62.93
C LYS A 223 15.78 7.99 63.16
N ARG A 224 15.94 7.37 64.33
CA ARG A 224 15.19 6.16 64.71
C ARG A 224 13.69 6.42 64.79
N ARG A 225 13.25 7.48 65.50
CA ARG A 225 11.83 7.86 65.58
C ARG A 225 11.23 8.12 64.20
N PHE A 226 11.93 8.86 63.34
CA PHE A 226 11.53 9.12 61.96
C PHE A 226 11.37 7.82 61.16
N ALA A 227 12.34 6.90 61.25
CA ALA A 227 12.30 5.64 60.53
C ALA A 227 11.21 4.70 61.04
N GLU A 228 11.05 4.57 62.36
CA GLU A 228 10.00 3.74 62.99
C GLU A 228 8.61 4.26 62.62
N ARG A 229 8.36 5.55 62.84
CA ARG A 229 7.08 6.19 62.51
C ARG A 229 6.81 6.17 61.00
N GLY A 230 7.84 6.40 60.19
CA GLY A 230 7.75 6.32 58.72
C GLY A 230 7.36 4.93 58.25
N ASN A 231 8.00 3.88 58.79
CA ASN A 231 7.69 2.50 58.43
C ASN A 231 6.25 2.11 58.85
N GLU A 232 5.80 2.54 60.03
CA GLU A 232 4.41 2.33 60.49
C GLU A 232 3.39 3.01 59.57
N GLU A 233 3.58 4.29 59.25
CA GLU A 233 2.65 5.04 58.40
C GLU A 233 2.67 4.54 56.95
N ILE A 234 3.82 4.14 56.42
CA ILE A 234 3.91 3.49 55.09
C ILE A 234 3.19 2.13 55.11
N ALA A 235 3.35 1.33 56.16
CA ALA A 235 2.67 0.04 56.27
C ALA A 235 1.14 0.23 56.33
N ARG A 236 0.66 1.16 57.16
CA ARG A 236 -0.76 1.52 57.23
C ARG A 236 -1.29 2.03 55.89
N PHE A 237 -0.55 2.90 55.21
CA PHE A 237 -0.91 3.38 53.89
C PHE A 237 -1.05 2.24 52.87
N LYS A 238 -0.08 1.30 52.85
CA LYS A 238 -0.10 0.14 51.95
C LYS A 238 -1.32 -0.75 52.13
N GLU A 239 -1.77 -0.95 53.36
CA GLU A 239 -2.88 -1.84 53.67
C GLU A 239 -4.24 -1.16 53.49
N GLU A 240 -4.38 0.10 53.94
CA GLU A 240 -5.68 0.75 54.07
C GLU A 240 -6.06 1.62 52.87
N ARG A 241 -5.14 2.46 52.38
CA ARG A 241 -5.43 3.51 51.37
C ARG A 241 -4.95 3.14 49.97
N TRP A 242 -3.78 2.52 49.89
CA TRP A 242 -3.12 2.22 48.62
C TRP A 242 -3.95 1.36 47.67
N PRO A 243 -4.66 0.29 48.08
CA PRO A 243 -5.43 -0.53 47.16
C PRO A 243 -6.47 0.28 46.38
N ALA A 244 -7.23 1.15 47.06
CA ALA A 244 -8.24 1.99 46.44
C ALA A 244 -7.64 3.01 45.45
N ILE A 245 -6.52 3.65 45.84
CA ILE A 245 -5.82 4.62 44.98
C ILE A 245 -5.26 3.93 43.73
N ARG A 246 -4.60 2.78 43.92
CA ARG A 246 -4.02 1.99 42.84
C ARG A 246 -5.09 1.53 41.85
N ASP A 247 -6.21 1.03 42.36
CA ASP A 247 -7.28 0.51 41.50
C ASP A 247 -7.98 1.64 40.73
N ALA A 248 -8.18 2.80 41.35
CA ALA A 248 -8.67 4.00 40.66
C ALA A 248 -7.70 4.50 39.58
N ALA A 249 -6.40 4.58 39.90
CA ALA A 249 -5.36 4.96 38.95
C ALA A 249 -5.28 3.97 37.77
N ALA A 250 -5.33 2.66 38.06
CA ALA A 250 -5.34 1.64 37.02
C ALA A 250 -6.59 1.74 36.13
N ALA A 251 -7.75 2.10 36.68
CA ALA A 251 -8.96 2.33 35.91
C ALA A 251 -8.83 3.56 34.98
N GLU A 252 -8.25 4.66 35.46
CA GLU A 252 -7.98 5.84 34.62
C GLU A 252 -6.95 5.55 33.51
N VAL A 253 -5.87 4.83 33.83
CA VAL A 253 -4.89 4.38 32.82
C VAL A 253 -5.57 3.51 31.75
N ARG A 254 -6.45 2.57 32.14
CA ARG A 254 -7.21 1.76 31.18
C ARG A 254 -8.08 2.61 30.27
N LYS A 255 -8.84 3.56 30.82
CA LYS A 255 -9.65 4.51 30.02
C LYS A 255 -8.78 5.29 29.03
N TYR A 256 -7.62 5.74 29.46
CA TYR A 256 -6.68 6.46 28.60
C TYR A 256 -6.10 5.58 27.49
N VAL A 257 -5.75 4.33 27.80
CA VAL A 257 -5.29 3.36 26.80
C VAL A 257 -6.39 3.09 25.77
N ASP A 258 -7.62 2.82 26.20
CA ASP A 258 -8.77 2.59 25.30
C ASP A 258 -9.03 3.81 24.39
N TYR A 259 -8.98 5.01 24.97
CA TYR A 259 -9.06 6.27 24.23
C TYR A 259 -7.94 6.37 23.19
N ARG A 260 -6.68 6.12 23.57
CA ARG A 260 -5.53 6.21 22.69
C ARG A 260 -5.61 5.20 21.55
N THR A 261 -6.02 3.96 21.84
CA THR A 261 -6.25 2.94 20.82
C THR A 261 -7.31 3.37 19.81
N GLU A 262 -8.43 3.94 20.26
CA GLU A 262 -9.47 4.42 19.35
C GLU A 262 -9.00 5.64 18.53
N VAL A 263 -8.25 6.57 19.13
CA VAL A 263 -7.67 7.71 18.41
C VAL A 263 -6.74 7.23 17.30
N VAL A 264 -5.81 6.31 17.58
CA VAL A 264 -4.89 5.75 16.58
C VAL A 264 -5.67 5.07 15.46
N ARG A 265 -6.67 4.25 15.81
CA ARG A 265 -7.54 3.57 14.84
C ARG A 265 -8.26 4.57 13.91
N LEU A 266 -8.76 5.68 14.45
CA LEU A 266 -9.43 6.72 13.65
C LEU A 266 -8.44 7.49 12.76
N GLU A 267 -7.25 7.79 13.26
CA GLU A 267 -6.20 8.47 12.49
C GLU A 267 -5.71 7.60 11.32
N ASP A 268 -5.49 6.31 11.56
CA ASP A 268 -5.17 5.34 10.51
C ASP A 268 -6.27 5.25 9.45
N ALA A 269 -7.53 5.19 9.88
CA ALA A 269 -8.67 5.15 8.97
C ALA A 269 -8.78 6.45 8.14
N LEU A 270 -8.57 7.62 8.75
CA LEU A 270 -8.54 8.90 8.05
C LEU A 270 -7.39 8.95 7.05
N GLN A 271 -6.21 8.45 7.40
CA GLN A 271 -5.06 8.41 6.50
C GLN A 271 -5.31 7.51 5.30
N ARG A 272 -5.89 6.31 5.50
CA ARG A 272 -6.30 5.42 4.40
C ARG A 272 -7.29 6.09 3.46
N ILE A 273 -8.29 6.80 3.99
CA ILE A 273 -9.26 7.53 3.17
C ILE A 273 -8.57 8.63 2.36
N ARG A 274 -7.64 9.40 2.94
CA ARG A 274 -6.90 10.43 2.19
C ARG A 274 -6.13 9.83 1.01
N THR A 275 -5.47 8.69 1.21
CA THR A 275 -4.76 7.96 0.15
C THR A 275 -5.72 7.54 -0.96
N LEU A 276 -6.86 6.92 -0.59
CA LEU A 276 -7.89 6.52 -1.55
C LEU A 276 -8.51 7.71 -2.30
N SER A 277 -8.82 8.81 -1.61
CA SER A 277 -9.35 10.03 -2.24
C SER A 277 -8.37 10.63 -3.23
N THR A 278 -7.07 10.66 -2.89
CA THR A 278 -6.01 11.12 -3.80
C THR A 278 -5.94 10.24 -5.04
N ARG A 279 -5.98 8.92 -4.85
CA ARG A 279 -5.97 7.95 -5.94
C ARG A 279 -7.20 8.09 -6.84
N ALA A 280 -8.39 8.24 -6.27
CA ALA A 280 -9.62 8.48 -7.01
C ALA A 280 -9.59 9.78 -7.83
N ASN A 281 -8.96 10.84 -7.33
CA ASN A 281 -8.74 12.07 -8.09
C ASN A 281 -7.81 11.84 -9.29
N ASN A 282 -6.69 11.14 -9.09
CA ASN A 282 -5.76 10.81 -10.17
C ASN A 282 -6.43 9.94 -11.24
N VAL A 283 -7.22 8.95 -10.81
CA VAL A 283 -8.00 8.06 -11.67
C VAL A 283 -9.03 8.82 -12.50
N ALA A 284 -9.71 9.83 -11.93
CA ALA A 284 -10.63 10.67 -12.68
C ALA A 284 -9.92 11.40 -13.84
N THR A 285 -8.73 11.97 -13.59
CA THR A 285 -7.92 12.58 -14.66
C THR A 285 -7.40 11.55 -15.68
N ALA A 286 -7.12 10.33 -15.24
CA ALA A 286 -6.70 9.25 -16.12
C ALA A 286 -7.81 8.83 -17.10
N LEU A 287 -9.08 8.84 -16.67
CA LEU A 287 -10.23 8.54 -17.54
C LEU A 287 -10.33 9.51 -18.72
N ASP A 288 -10.03 10.79 -18.52
CA ASP A 288 -10.04 11.78 -19.61
C ASP A 288 -8.98 11.49 -20.68
N ARG A 289 -7.85 10.88 -20.28
CA ARG A 289 -6.80 10.45 -21.21
C ARG A 289 -7.16 9.13 -21.89
N ILE A 290 -7.76 8.21 -21.14
CA ILE A 290 -8.27 6.93 -21.65
C ILE A 290 -9.32 7.16 -22.73
N GLU A 291 -10.25 8.09 -22.52
CA GLU A 291 -11.27 8.47 -23.51
C GLU A 291 -10.64 8.92 -24.84
N ARG A 292 -9.52 9.66 -24.77
CA ARG A 292 -8.78 10.10 -25.97
C ARG A 292 -7.94 8.99 -26.61
N ALA A 293 -7.51 8.00 -25.81
CA ALA A 293 -6.71 6.87 -26.28
C ALA A 293 -7.53 5.85 -27.09
N ALA A 294 -8.86 5.95 -27.05
CA ALA A 294 -9.76 5.21 -27.94
C ALA A 294 -9.63 3.68 -27.86
N PHE A 295 -9.51 3.13 -26.65
CA PHE A 295 -9.50 1.68 -26.47
C PHE A 295 -10.81 1.05 -26.91
N ARG A 296 -10.69 -0.17 -27.47
CA ARG A 296 -11.83 -1.03 -27.68
C ARG A 296 -12.02 -1.96 -26.50
N ILE A 297 -13.22 -1.94 -25.93
CA ILE A 297 -13.63 -2.82 -24.86
C ILE A 297 -14.88 -3.58 -25.33
N ASP A 298 -14.76 -4.90 -25.42
CA ASP A 298 -15.86 -5.77 -25.88
C ASP A 298 -16.80 -6.16 -24.75
N THR A 299 -16.29 -6.24 -23.50
CA THR A 299 -17.08 -6.58 -22.31
C THR A 299 -16.67 -5.73 -21.11
N ILE A 300 -17.64 -5.39 -20.26
CA ILE A 300 -17.42 -4.72 -18.98
C ILE A 300 -18.51 -5.17 -18.00
N ALA A 301 -18.09 -5.59 -16.80
CA ALA A 301 -18.96 -6.02 -15.71
C ALA A 301 -18.87 -5.01 -14.55
N PHE A 302 -19.20 -3.74 -14.84
CA PHE A 302 -19.16 -2.68 -13.85
C PHE A 302 -20.51 -2.54 -13.12
N GLU A 303 -20.50 -2.76 -11.81
CA GLU A 303 -21.62 -2.66 -10.89
C GLU A 303 -21.46 -1.47 -9.91
N PRO A 304 -22.10 -0.31 -10.15
CA PRO A 304 -21.97 0.87 -9.30
C PRO A 304 -22.45 0.67 -7.85
N ALA A 305 -23.39 -0.25 -7.63
CA ALA A 305 -23.96 -0.52 -6.31
C ALA A 305 -22.92 -1.11 -5.32
N ARG A 306 -21.86 -1.74 -5.83
CA ARG A 306 -20.82 -2.40 -5.04
C ARG A 306 -19.70 -1.47 -4.60
N LEU A 307 -19.75 -0.18 -4.94
CA LEU A 307 -18.69 0.78 -4.59
C LEU A 307 -18.50 1.01 -3.08
N GLU A 308 -19.46 0.60 -2.25
CA GLU A 308 -19.30 0.60 -0.79
C GLU A 308 -18.38 -0.53 -0.30
N GLU A 309 -18.22 -1.60 -1.09
CA GLU A 309 -17.28 -2.69 -0.83
C GLU A 309 -15.84 -2.20 -1.10
N ALA A 310 -15.00 -2.23 -0.07
CA ALA A 310 -13.63 -1.72 -0.17
C ALA A 310 -12.81 -2.41 -1.28
N GLU A 311 -12.96 -3.73 -1.41
CA GLU A 311 -12.25 -4.52 -2.43
C GLU A 311 -12.67 -4.14 -3.85
N TYR A 312 -13.97 -3.90 -4.06
CA TYR A 312 -14.49 -3.52 -5.36
C TYR A 312 -14.13 -2.07 -5.75
N ALA A 313 -14.12 -1.15 -4.76
CA ALA A 313 -13.62 0.21 -4.98
C ALA A 313 -12.12 0.22 -5.35
N GLU A 314 -11.31 -0.60 -4.67
CA GLU A 314 -9.91 -0.81 -4.98
C GLU A 314 -9.71 -1.41 -6.38
N GLU A 315 -10.54 -2.39 -6.74
CA GLU A 315 -10.55 -3.00 -8.07
C GLU A 315 -10.87 -1.97 -9.16
N LEU A 316 -11.87 -1.11 -8.96
CA LEU A 316 -12.19 -0.03 -9.89
C LEU A 316 -10.99 0.88 -10.12
N LEU A 317 -10.39 1.42 -9.05
CA LEU A 317 -9.25 2.33 -9.16
C LEU A 317 -8.07 1.67 -9.87
N ARG A 318 -7.74 0.43 -9.48
CA ARG A 318 -6.66 -0.37 -10.07
C ARG A 318 -6.89 -0.67 -11.56
N THR A 319 -8.13 -0.99 -11.93
CA THR A 319 -8.50 -1.30 -13.31
C THR A 319 -8.32 -0.07 -14.19
N VAL A 320 -8.77 1.10 -13.76
CA VAL A 320 -8.56 2.34 -14.51
C VAL A 320 -7.07 2.71 -14.60
N GLU A 321 -6.29 2.50 -13.55
CA GLU A 321 -4.83 2.70 -13.59
C GLU A 321 -4.14 1.77 -14.59
N LEU A 322 -4.58 0.51 -14.69
CA LEU A 322 -4.07 -0.43 -15.68
C LEU A 322 -4.47 -0.01 -17.10
N LEU A 323 -5.71 0.42 -17.33
CA LEU A 323 -6.15 0.96 -18.61
C LEU A 323 -5.32 2.19 -19.00
N HIS A 324 -5.07 3.10 -18.07
CA HIS A 324 -4.22 4.26 -18.32
C HIS A 324 -2.77 3.85 -18.61
N ALA A 325 -2.22 2.86 -17.89
CA ALA A 325 -0.90 2.31 -18.16
C ALA A 325 -0.82 1.57 -19.51
N ALA A 326 -1.95 1.07 -20.00
CA ALA A 326 -2.04 0.45 -21.31
C ALA A 326 -1.99 1.45 -22.47
N ILE A 327 -2.06 2.77 -22.20
CA ILE A 327 -1.89 3.81 -23.23
C ILE A 327 -0.43 3.78 -23.70
N PRO A 328 -0.16 3.60 -25.02
CA PRO A 328 1.21 3.50 -25.52
C PRO A 328 2.05 4.74 -25.16
N LEU A 329 3.22 4.54 -24.54
CA LEU A 329 4.12 5.64 -24.16
C LEU A 329 4.66 6.40 -25.37
N ARG A 330 4.91 5.71 -26.50
CA ARG A 330 5.30 6.32 -27.78
C ARG A 330 4.22 7.25 -28.38
N ALA A 331 3.00 7.25 -27.85
CA ALA A 331 2.02 8.28 -28.21
C ALA A 331 2.40 9.69 -27.71
N HIS A 332 3.35 9.80 -26.78
CA HIS A 332 3.79 11.06 -26.15
C HIS A 332 5.02 11.69 -26.83
N SER A 333 5.68 11.00 -27.76
CA SER A 333 6.97 11.40 -28.34
C SER A 333 6.99 11.21 -29.86
N ASN A 334 6.99 12.36 -30.56
CA ASN A 334 7.40 12.61 -31.95
C ASN A 334 6.46 12.30 -33.14
N ALA A 335 6.38 13.33 -34.00
CA ALA A 335 6.00 13.39 -35.41
C ALA A 335 4.50 13.34 -35.77
N GLY A 336 4.00 14.48 -36.26
CA GLY A 336 2.65 14.73 -36.79
C GLY A 336 2.31 14.04 -38.12
N SER A 337 2.76 12.81 -38.34
CA SER A 337 2.29 11.98 -39.45
C SER A 337 2.58 10.51 -39.19
N PHE A 338 1.71 9.83 -38.45
CA PHE A 338 1.62 8.38 -38.56
C PHE A 338 0.90 8.07 -39.86
N SER A 339 1.45 7.19 -40.70
CA SER A 339 0.81 6.76 -41.95
C SER A 339 -0.60 6.23 -41.65
N ALA A 340 -1.52 6.25 -42.62
CA ALA A 340 -2.78 5.52 -42.46
C ALA A 340 -2.50 4.01 -42.35
N TYR A 341 -3.30 3.29 -41.54
CA TYR A 341 -3.18 1.84 -41.44
C TYR A 341 -3.31 1.23 -42.83
N ARG A 342 -2.25 0.57 -43.29
CA ARG A 342 -2.29 -0.28 -44.48
C ARG A 342 -2.24 -1.70 -43.99
N ARG A 343 -3.40 -2.38 -44.08
CA ARG A 343 -3.52 -3.81 -43.79
C ARG A 343 -2.31 -4.54 -44.37
N PRO A 344 -1.66 -5.44 -43.60
CA PRO A 344 -0.56 -6.16 -44.13
C PRO A 344 -0.93 -6.92 -45.40
N THR A 345 -0.44 -6.45 -46.55
CA THR A 345 -0.37 -7.31 -47.73
C THR A 345 0.65 -8.39 -47.39
N ALA A 346 0.17 -9.63 -47.35
CA ALA A 346 0.99 -10.80 -47.19
C ALA A 346 2.15 -10.76 -48.20
N GLY A 347 3.38 -10.74 -47.71
CA GLY A 347 4.52 -11.16 -48.52
C GLY A 347 4.40 -12.66 -48.84
N PRO A 348 5.13 -13.16 -49.85
CA PRO A 348 5.14 -14.59 -50.16
C PRO A 348 5.52 -15.42 -48.93
N SER A 349 4.87 -16.58 -48.75
CA SER A 349 5.23 -17.54 -47.69
C SER A 349 6.70 -17.88 -47.81
N VAL A 350 7.43 -17.77 -46.71
CA VAL A 350 8.86 -18.05 -46.67
C VAL A 350 9.00 -19.50 -46.30
N ILE A 351 9.49 -20.31 -47.25
CA ILE A 351 9.82 -21.72 -47.00
C ILE A 351 10.83 -21.75 -45.83
N PRO A 352 10.55 -22.47 -44.73
CA PRO A 352 11.49 -22.55 -43.63
C PRO A 352 12.82 -23.12 -44.14
N PRO A 353 13.97 -22.62 -43.65
CA PRO A 353 15.25 -23.21 -43.98
C PRO A 353 15.21 -24.69 -43.59
N ARG A 354 15.47 -25.56 -44.57
CA ARG A 354 15.67 -26.99 -44.32
C ARG A 354 16.94 -27.11 -43.48
N TYR A 355 16.80 -27.49 -42.21
CA TYR A 355 17.92 -27.98 -41.42
C TYR A 355 18.28 -29.40 -41.84
#